data_AF-A0A844GIC8-F1
#
_entry.id   AF-A0A844GIC8-F1
#
_cell.length_a   1.000
_cell.length_b   1.000
_cell.length_c   1.000
_cell.angle_alpha   90.00
_cell.angle_beta   90.00
_cell.angle_gamma   90.00
#
_symmetry.space_group_name_H-M   'P 1'
#
loop_
_entity.id
_entity.type
_entity.pdbx_description
1 polymer ?
#
loop_
_entity_poly.entity_id
_entity_poly.type
_entity_poly.pdbx_seq_one_letter_code
_entity_poly.pdbx_strand_id
1 'polypeptide(L)'
;MIKVKGTRNKKFQKRILILTGIVALLFTAWSLLNFNGMLKKTEKNKKYDNVTEWTEQNARLIEYKTARYYEILESAAARIKDMSLDSEETQRFLGRTYSKKETHFVYMRILNKGGKAPGMKKDYSEMSYFKTSMSGNKAISKNGTTYKSGVVLSVPIYNDAHQIEGILCGILSSTRLNIFDDIAKEKEKRNQFVLDEDGNYLLKQDVRNTTGTNFFEDMGKRNLSLLLPTIQLRIRSGVTVPFEIYGDNDDGMVAVIAPVRDIHLYTVTTIRETEIARESAVYQKHVIKLTAKLIGMMVLVLLVYLYFQREDKRYIRRLNNRLMLNEETYRITARNSDTCVFTYDVETELIQFLNDKYKDIGLDQEQLSIPILLKNISKVSPQSCADIRNILETIENKEVTCQKKISVWSKGRMRYLQIFTTNIFDDSGAVSRMVGSIEDITDSETDPMTGAIMRAAGTERIEQILKSDPEAGSVHAFMIADLDNFKNLNDRLGHMWGDHALHDVVKIIRDNCRAQDVICRLGGDEFVVFFRDIPLDVLQERVKLLSEQLHITYENEGETVTISVSMGIALTEKGKVTFQELYKRADKGLYEVKRTKKGTWHIV
;
A
#
# COMPACT_ATOMS: atom_id res chain seq x y z
N MET A 1 33.14 -0.05 -8.52
CA MET A 1 32.31 1.18 -8.67
C MET A 1 31.15 0.88 -9.62
N ILE A 2 30.08 0.23 -9.16
CA ILE A 2 28.89 -0.07 -9.99
C ILE A 2 27.65 0.44 -9.23
N LYS A 3 27.17 1.62 -9.65
CA LYS A 3 25.92 2.21 -9.14
C LYS A 3 24.75 1.39 -9.68
N VAL A 4 24.12 0.63 -8.78
CA VAL A 4 22.85 -0.09 -8.99
C VAL A 4 21.81 0.84 -9.63
N LYS A 5 21.54 0.64 -10.93
CA LYS A 5 20.53 1.37 -11.73
C LYS A 5 19.08 1.15 -11.25
N GLY A 6 18.82 0.20 -10.32
CA GLY A 6 17.48 -0.15 -9.84
C GLY A 6 16.82 0.82 -8.84
N THR A 7 17.60 1.61 -8.08
CA THR A 7 17.04 2.45 -6.99
C THR A 7 16.41 3.77 -7.47
N ARG A 8 16.82 4.26 -8.66
CA ARG A 8 16.31 5.52 -9.23
C ARG A 8 14.86 5.36 -9.75
N ASN A 9 14.52 4.17 -10.25
CA ASN A 9 13.22 3.90 -10.86
C ASN A 9 12.09 3.80 -9.81
N LYS A 10 12.32 3.09 -8.69
CA LYS A 10 11.33 3.00 -7.59
C LYS A 10 11.06 4.34 -6.90
N LYS A 11 12.08 5.18 -6.67
CA LYS A 11 11.89 6.53 -6.11
C LYS A 11 11.12 7.45 -7.05
N PHE A 12 11.33 7.32 -8.35
CA PHE A 12 10.63 8.10 -9.37
C PHE A 12 9.16 7.68 -9.48
N GLN A 13 8.87 6.38 -9.54
CA GLN A 13 7.51 5.84 -9.51
C GLN A 13 6.74 6.25 -8.24
N LYS A 14 7.39 6.22 -7.07
CA LYS A 14 6.77 6.66 -5.81
C LYS A 14 6.43 8.16 -5.81
N ARG A 15 7.27 9.00 -6.42
CA ARG A 15 6.99 10.44 -6.59
C ARG A 15 5.83 10.68 -7.56
N ILE A 16 5.75 9.93 -8.65
CA ILE A 16 4.64 10.01 -9.60
C ILE A 16 3.33 9.61 -8.91
N LEU A 17 3.32 8.54 -8.11
CA LEU A 17 2.12 8.09 -7.39
C LEU A 17 1.62 9.15 -6.39
N ILE A 18 2.55 9.80 -5.67
CA ILE A 18 2.22 10.89 -4.75
C ILE A 18 1.69 12.11 -5.52
N LEU A 19 2.36 12.49 -6.60
CA LEU A 19 1.97 13.64 -7.41
C LEU A 19 0.60 13.43 -8.05
N THR A 20 0.33 12.25 -8.58
CA THR A 20 -0.98 11.87 -9.15
C THR A 20 -2.07 11.87 -8.09
N GLY A 21 -1.80 11.38 -6.88
CA GLY A 21 -2.74 11.48 -5.75
C GLY A 21 -3.06 12.93 -5.37
N ILE A 22 -2.05 13.80 -5.29
CA ILE A 22 -2.24 15.23 -4.99
C ILE A 22 -3.02 15.94 -6.10
N VAL A 23 -2.69 15.67 -7.36
CA VAL A 23 -3.39 16.24 -8.53
C VAL A 23 -4.85 15.79 -8.54
N ALA A 24 -5.13 14.51 -8.27
CA ALA A 24 -6.49 14.01 -8.16
C ALA A 24 -7.25 14.70 -7.03
N LEU A 25 -6.63 14.89 -5.86
CA LEU A 25 -7.22 15.64 -4.73
C LEU A 25 -7.53 17.10 -5.08
N LEU A 26 -6.61 17.79 -5.76
CA LEU A 26 -6.82 19.18 -6.16
C LEU A 26 -7.90 19.29 -7.23
N PHE A 27 -7.93 18.35 -8.18
CA PHE A 27 -8.94 18.30 -9.22
C PHE A 27 -10.34 18.07 -8.65
N THR A 28 -10.50 17.12 -7.70
CA THR A 28 -11.80 16.87 -7.06
C THR A 28 -12.25 18.07 -6.23
N ALA A 29 -11.34 18.72 -5.48
CA ALA A 29 -11.65 19.93 -4.73
C ALA A 29 -12.10 21.07 -5.66
N TRP A 30 -11.38 21.29 -6.77
CA TRP A 30 -11.74 22.28 -7.78
C TRP A 30 -13.09 21.96 -8.44
N SER A 31 -13.34 20.70 -8.79
CA SER A 31 -14.60 20.23 -9.35
C SER A 31 -15.78 20.45 -8.39
N LEU A 32 -15.58 20.22 -7.09
CA LEU A 32 -16.59 20.47 -6.04
C LEU A 32 -16.92 21.97 -5.91
N LEU A 33 -15.90 22.83 -5.94
CA LEU A 33 -16.09 24.28 -5.91
C LEU A 33 -16.83 24.78 -7.16
N ASN A 34 -16.46 24.27 -8.34
CA ASN A 34 -17.09 24.62 -9.59
C ASN A 34 -18.55 24.13 -9.65
N PHE A 35 -18.80 22.89 -9.21
CA PHE A 35 -20.15 22.34 -9.09
C PHE A 35 -21.02 23.15 -8.12
N ASN A 36 -20.48 23.57 -6.98
CA ASN A 36 -21.18 24.44 -6.05
C ASN A 36 -21.51 25.80 -6.70
N GLY A 37 -20.59 26.39 -7.46
CA GLY A 37 -20.84 27.61 -8.24
C GLY A 37 -21.94 27.43 -9.29
N MET A 38 -21.93 26.30 -10.01
CA MET A 38 -22.95 25.95 -10.99
C MET A 38 -24.33 25.74 -10.35
N LEU A 39 -24.39 25.06 -9.19
CA LEU A 39 -25.63 24.89 -8.44
C LEU A 39 -26.24 26.24 -8.03
N LYS A 40 -25.43 27.17 -7.51
CA LYS A 40 -25.89 28.52 -7.17
C LYS A 40 -26.52 29.25 -8.37
N LYS A 41 -25.89 29.12 -9.55
CA LYS A 41 -26.40 29.74 -10.78
C LYS A 41 -27.70 29.07 -11.25
N THR A 42 -27.79 27.74 -11.15
CA THR A 42 -28.97 26.97 -11.56
C THR A 42 -30.15 27.22 -10.62
N GLU A 43 -29.92 27.34 -9.31
CA GLU A 43 -30.93 27.74 -8.34
C GLU A 43 -31.53 29.11 -8.67
N LYS A 44 -30.71 30.08 -9.11
CA LYS A 44 -31.20 31.42 -9.48
C LYS A 44 -32.20 31.38 -10.65
N ASN A 45 -32.01 30.49 -11.62
CA ASN A 45 -32.91 30.36 -12.77
C ASN A 45 -34.19 29.60 -12.40
N LYS A 46 -34.09 28.54 -11.59
CA LYS A 46 -35.25 27.78 -11.08
C LYS A 46 -36.24 28.64 -10.28
N LYS A 47 -35.82 29.81 -9.77
CA LYS A 47 -36.70 30.79 -9.09
C LYS A 47 -37.88 31.20 -9.96
N TYR A 48 -37.64 31.44 -11.24
CA TYR A 48 -38.66 31.89 -12.19
C TYR A 48 -39.54 30.72 -12.64
N ASP A 49 -38.93 29.58 -12.89
CA ASP A 49 -39.63 28.40 -13.40
C ASP A 49 -40.69 27.91 -12.41
N ASN A 50 -40.35 27.82 -11.11
CA ASN A 50 -41.30 27.34 -10.09
C ASN A 50 -42.50 28.28 -9.93
N VAL A 51 -42.27 29.60 -9.86
CA VAL A 51 -43.37 30.58 -9.71
C VAL A 51 -44.23 30.62 -10.96
N THR A 52 -43.62 30.47 -12.13
CA THR A 52 -44.31 30.39 -13.42
C THR A 52 -45.21 29.17 -13.47
N GLU A 53 -44.66 27.98 -13.15
CA GLU A 53 -45.42 26.74 -13.13
C GLU A 53 -46.62 26.80 -12.17
N TRP A 54 -46.44 27.32 -10.94
CA TRP A 54 -47.55 27.50 -10.00
C TRP A 54 -48.62 28.46 -10.55
N THR A 55 -48.22 29.54 -11.21
CA THR A 55 -49.16 30.53 -11.75
C THR A 55 -49.95 29.96 -12.92
N GLU A 56 -49.32 29.16 -13.78
CA GLU A 56 -49.99 28.46 -14.88
C GLU A 56 -50.92 27.34 -14.37
N GLN A 57 -50.52 26.61 -13.33
CA GLN A 57 -51.39 25.62 -12.66
C GLN A 57 -52.64 26.31 -12.10
N ASN A 58 -52.47 27.47 -11.45
CA ASN A 58 -53.58 28.29 -10.99
C ASN A 58 -54.50 28.74 -12.13
N ALA A 59 -53.94 29.14 -13.28
CA ALA A 59 -54.72 29.52 -14.46
C ALA A 59 -55.58 28.36 -14.98
N ARG A 60 -54.98 27.16 -15.12
CA ARG A 60 -55.69 25.94 -15.52
C ARG A 60 -56.77 25.53 -14.52
N LEU A 61 -56.54 25.74 -13.22
CA LEU A 61 -57.54 25.43 -12.20
C LEU A 61 -58.74 26.38 -12.27
N ILE A 62 -58.52 27.67 -12.55
CA ILE A 62 -59.62 28.62 -12.82
C ILE A 62 -60.38 28.24 -14.09
N GLU A 63 -59.67 27.92 -15.17
CA GLU A 63 -60.24 27.44 -16.42
C GLU A 63 -61.18 26.25 -16.17
N TYR A 64 -60.68 25.20 -15.51
CA TYR A 64 -61.46 24.01 -15.16
C TYR A 64 -62.68 24.33 -14.29
N LYS A 65 -62.53 25.17 -13.26
CA LYS A 65 -63.63 25.53 -12.37
C LYS A 65 -64.70 26.35 -13.07
N THR A 66 -64.32 27.29 -13.93
CA THR A 66 -65.24 28.18 -14.63
C THR A 66 -65.95 27.49 -15.78
N ALA A 67 -65.26 26.61 -16.52
CA ALA A 67 -65.85 25.81 -17.61
C ALA A 67 -67.12 25.08 -17.15
N ARG A 68 -67.06 24.39 -16.01
CA ARG A 68 -68.22 23.70 -15.41
C ARG A 68 -69.43 24.62 -15.20
N TYR A 69 -69.20 25.87 -14.79
CA TYR A 69 -70.30 26.81 -14.55
C TYR A 69 -70.84 27.39 -15.86
N TYR A 70 -69.98 27.62 -16.85
CA TYR A 70 -70.42 28.05 -18.17
C TYR A 70 -71.26 26.99 -18.86
N GLU A 71 -70.93 25.70 -18.76
CA GLU A 71 -71.75 24.60 -19.30
C GLU A 71 -73.18 24.62 -18.75
N ILE A 72 -73.34 24.91 -17.45
CA ILE A 72 -74.66 25.06 -16.80
C ILE A 72 -75.41 26.28 -17.37
N LEU A 73 -74.73 27.41 -17.52
CA LEU A 73 -75.32 28.63 -18.07
C LEU A 73 -75.71 28.46 -19.54
N GLU A 74 -74.86 27.86 -20.37
CA GLU A 74 -75.14 27.60 -21.79
C GLU A 74 -76.33 26.64 -21.94
N SER A 75 -76.37 25.58 -21.13
CA SER A 75 -77.50 24.65 -21.09
C SER A 75 -78.81 25.35 -20.69
N ALA A 76 -78.74 26.28 -19.73
CA ALA A 76 -79.89 27.07 -19.30
C ALA A 76 -80.32 28.09 -20.36
N ALA A 77 -79.36 28.75 -21.01
CA ALA A 77 -79.61 29.72 -22.09
C ALA A 77 -80.28 29.04 -23.30
N ALA A 78 -79.81 27.85 -23.69
CA ALA A 78 -80.42 27.06 -24.76
C ALA A 78 -81.86 26.63 -24.44
N ARG A 79 -82.21 26.44 -23.17
CA ARG A 79 -83.54 26.00 -22.74
C ARG A 79 -84.57 27.14 -22.66
N ILE A 80 -84.11 28.39 -22.54
CA ILE A 80 -84.97 29.59 -22.49
C ILE A 80 -85.00 30.37 -23.80
N LYS A 81 -84.28 29.92 -24.84
CA LYS A 81 -84.14 30.63 -26.12
C LYS A 81 -85.48 30.91 -26.83
N ASP A 82 -86.46 30.02 -26.65
CA ASP A 82 -87.78 30.11 -27.27
C ASP A 82 -88.82 30.82 -26.36
N MET A 83 -88.39 31.29 -25.19
CA MET A 83 -89.23 31.95 -24.20
C MET A 83 -89.04 33.48 -24.27
N SER A 84 -90.07 34.24 -23.91
CA SER A 84 -89.94 35.71 -23.84
C SER A 84 -88.96 36.12 -22.73
N LEU A 85 -87.87 36.79 -23.11
CA LEU A 85 -86.82 37.24 -22.19
C LEU A 85 -87.26 38.40 -21.27
N ASP A 86 -88.33 39.12 -21.64
CA ASP A 86 -88.91 40.22 -20.85
C ASP A 86 -89.96 39.74 -19.82
N SER A 87 -90.32 38.45 -19.84
CA SER A 87 -91.34 37.89 -18.96
C SER A 87 -90.79 37.52 -17.58
N GLU A 88 -91.47 37.95 -16.52
CA GLU A 88 -91.22 37.47 -15.16
C GLU A 88 -91.41 35.95 -15.03
N GLU A 89 -92.24 35.35 -15.87
CA GLU A 89 -92.49 33.91 -15.85
C GLU A 89 -91.26 33.11 -16.27
N THR A 90 -90.55 33.56 -17.31
CA THR A 90 -89.26 32.97 -17.76
C THR A 90 -88.21 33.08 -16.66
N GLN A 91 -88.15 34.23 -15.97
CA GLN A 91 -87.25 34.43 -14.85
C GLN A 91 -87.59 33.54 -13.64
N ARG A 92 -88.89 33.27 -13.37
CA ARG A 92 -89.34 32.32 -12.35
C ARG A 92 -89.05 30.86 -12.76
N PHE A 93 -89.19 30.52 -14.04
CA PHE A 93 -88.87 29.19 -14.58
C PHE A 93 -87.39 28.85 -14.35
N LEU A 94 -86.47 29.78 -14.65
CA LEU A 94 -85.05 29.61 -14.35
C LEU A 94 -84.80 29.37 -12.85
N GLY A 95 -85.42 30.18 -11.99
CA GLY A 95 -85.26 30.05 -10.54
C GLY A 95 -85.76 28.73 -9.96
N ARG A 96 -86.81 28.13 -10.55
CA ARG A 96 -87.33 26.81 -10.17
C ARG A 96 -86.48 25.65 -10.72
N THR A 97 -86.06 25.77 -11.98
CA THR A 97 -85.35 24.69 -12.70
C THR A 97 -83.88 24.59 -12.31
N TYR A 98 -83.23 25.73 -12.03
CA TYR A 98 -81.80 25.81 -11.72
C TYR A 98 -81.62 26.28 -10.28
N SER A 99 -81.93 25.39 -9.34
CA SER A 99 -81.88 25.73 -7.91
C SER A 99 -80.44 25.97 -7.43
N LYS A 100 -80.27 26.83 -6.42
CA LYS A 100 -78.97 27.11 -5.79
C LYS A 100 -78.27 25.83 -5.26
N LYS A 101 -79.04 24.80 -4.88
CA LYS A 101 -78.48 23.53 -4.37
C LYS A 101 -77.80 22.72 -5.47
N GLU A 102 -78.29 22.79 -6.71
CA GLU A 102 -77.78 22.00 -7.83
C GLU A 102 -76.69 22.76 -8.60
N THR A 103 -76.88 24.06 -8.81
CA THR A 103 -76.00 24.85 -9.68
C THR A 103 -74.96 25.68 -8.93
N HIS A 104 -75.13 25.86 -7.62
CA HIS A 104 -74.33 26.75 -6.77
C HIS A 104 -74.39 28.24 -7.14
N PHE A 105 -75.14 28.64 -8.17
CA PHE A 105 -75.45 30.03 -8.45
C PHE A 105 -76.32 30.58 -7.32
N VAL A 106 -75.90 31.70 -6.74
CA VAL A 106 -76.69 32.46 -5.76
C VAL A 106 -77.98 32.94 -6.43
N TYR A 107 -77.89 33.36 -7.68
CA TYR A 107 -79.00 33.78 -8.51
C TYR A 107 -78.64 33.68 -10.00
N MET A 108 -79.60 33.35 -10.86
CA MET A 108 -79.48 33.45 -12.32
C MET A 108 -80.44 34.50 -12.84
N ARG A 109 -79.98 35.37 -13.74
CA ARG A 109 -80.72 36.54 -14.23
C ARG A 109 -80.66 36.63 -15.75
N ILE A 110 -81.80 36.86 -16.37
CA ILE A 110 -81.89 37.21 -17.79
C ILE A 110 -81.74 38.73 -17.93
N LEU A 111 -80.93 39.17 -18.88
CA LEU A 111 -80.89 40.55 -19.35
C LEU A 111 -81.24 40.57 -20.83
N ASN A 112 -82.25 41.35 -21.21
CA ASN A 112 -82.65 41.51 -22.62
C ASN A 112 -81.60 42.30 -23.43
N LYS A 113 -81.81 42.46 -24.75
CA LYS A 113 -80.94 43.28 -25.63
C LYS A 113 -80.64 44.69 -25.09
N GLY A 114 -81.55 45.26 -24.31
CA GLY A 114 -81.42 46.59 -23.71
C GLY A 114 -80.74 46.62 -22.34
N GLY A 115 -80.22 45.50 -21.84
CA GLY A 115 -79.56 45.42 -20.54
C GLY A 115 -80.50 45.45 -19.34
N LYS A 116 -81.80 45.22 -19.54
CA LYS A 116 -82.82 45.23 -18.48
C LYS A 116 -83.23 43.82 -18.09
N ALA A 117 -83.44 43.63 -16.79
CA ALA A 117 -83.98 42.38 -16.25
C ALA A 117 -85.50 42.50 -16.01
N PRO A 118 -86.28 41.42 -16.22
CA PRO A 118 -87.71 41.41 -15.89
C PRO A 118 -87.96 41.84 -14.44
N GLY A 119 -88.86 42.81 -14.24
CA GLY A 119 -89.24 43.32 -12.92
C GLY A 119 -88.20 44.21 -12.20
N MET A 120 -87.07 44.56 -12.83
CA MET A 120 -86.05 45.43 -12.22
C MET A 120 -85.91 46.75 -12.97
N LYS A 121 -85.76 47.86 -12.21
CA LYS A 121 -85.50 49.21 -12.78
C LYS A 121 -84.03 49.47 -13.14
N LYS A 122 -83.10 48.63 -12.67
CA LYS A 122 -81.66 48.83 -12.86
C LYS A 122 -81.25 48.46 -14.29
N ASP A 123 -80.47 49.34 -14.90
CA ASP A 123 -79.84 49.12 -16.20
C ASP A 123 -78.45 48.48 -16.01
N TYR A 124 -78.16 47.46 -16.82
CA TYR A 124 -76.92 46.71 -16.84
C TYR A 124 -76.17 46.80 -18.19
N SER A 125 -76.69 47.59 -19.14
CA SER A 125 -76.13 47.73 -20.50
C SER A 125 -74.66 48.20 -20.52
N GLU A 126 -74.25 48.98 -19.52
CA GLU A 126 -72.88 49.50 -19.40
C GLU A 126 -71.89 48.53 -18.73
N MET A 127 -72.35 47.39 -18.21
CA MET A 127 -71.48 46.45 -17.51
C MET A 127 -70.55 45.69 -18.49
N SER A 128 -69.30 45.47 -18.10
CA SER A 128 -68.30 44.80 -18.95
C SER A 128 -68.73 43.40 -19.37
N TYR A 129 -69.30 42.62 -18.45
CA TYR A 129 -69.84 41.28 -18.75
C TYR A 129 -71.00 41.34 -19.76
N PHE A 130 -71.81 42.41 -19.72
CA PHE A 130 -72.92 42.57 -20.65
C PHE A 130 -72.41 42.85 -22.06
N LYS A 131 -71.51 43.82 -22.22
CA LYS A 131 -70.91 44.17 -23.51
C LYS A 131 -70.18 42.98 -24.14
N THR A 132 -69.42 42.24 -23.34
CA THR A 132 -68.64 41.07 -23.78
C THR A 132 -69.56 39.91 -24.19
N SER A 133 -70.64 39.65 -23.45
CA SER A 133 -71.60 38.61 -23.83
C SER A 133 -72.49 39.00 -25.00
N MET A 134 -72.82 40.29 -25.16
CA MET A 134 -73.52 40.80 -26.34
C MET A 134 -72.67 40.81 -27.61
N SER A 135 -71.33 40.71 -27.51
CA SER A 135 -70.45 40.47 -28.66
C SER A 135 -70.26 38.98 -28.99
N GLY A 136 -70.90 38.08 -28.22
CA GLY A 136 -70.86 36.62 -28.43
C GLY A 136 -69.85 35.88 -27.56
N ASN A 137 -69.15 36.55 -26.65
CA ASN A 137 -68.12 35.93 -25.82
C ASN A 137 -68.62 35.60 -24.40
N LYS A 138 -68.05 34.56 -23.80
CA LYS A 138 -68.26 34.27 -22.37
C LYS A 138 -67.60 35.37 -21.55
N ALA A 139 -68.26 35.83 -20.50
CA ALA A 139 -67.74 36.92 -19.69
C ALA A 139 -67.84 36.65 -18.19
N ILE A 140 -66.86 37.16 -17.46
CA ILE A 140 -66.77 37.02 -16.02
C ILE A 140 -66.26 38.33 -15.43
N SER A 141 -66.97 38.85 -14.42
CA SER A 141 -66.60 40.12 -13.80
C SER A 141 -67.01 40.16 -12.33
N LYS A 142 -66.52 41.18 -11.62
CA LYS A 142 -66.94 41.45 -10.24
C LYS A 142 -68.41 41.84 -10.19
N ASN A 143 -69.14 41.37 -9.17
CA ASN A 143 -70.52 41.77 -8.95
C ASN A 143 -70.59 43.19 -8.38
N GLY A 144 -70.93 44.19 -9.21
CA GLY A 144 -71.10 45.59 -8.82
C GLY A 144 -72.40 45.91 -8.07
N THR A 145 -73.02 44.93 -7.39
CA THR A 145 -74.35 45.07 -6.74
C THR A 145 -74.38 44.49 -5.31
N THR A 146 -75.57 44.42 -4.69
CA THR A 146 -75.86 44.14 -3.26
C THR A 146 -75.11 42.96 -2.64
N TYR A 147 -74.65 41.98 -3.43
CA TYR A 147 -73.74 40.91 -3.02
C TYR A 147 -72.27 41.32 -3.27
N LYS A 148 -71.68 42.08 -2.34
CA LYS A 148 -70.33 42.68 -2.46
C LYS A 148 -69.18 41.68 -2.71
N SER A 149 -69.39 40.38 -2.49
CA SER A 149 -68.38 39.31 -2.65
C SER A 149 -68.72 38.29 -3.75
N GLY A 150 -69.65 38.60 -4.66
CA GLY A 150 -70.00 37.71 -5.78
C GLY A 150 -69.18 37.98 -7.05
N VAL A 151 -69.10 36.96 -7.91
CA VAL A 151 -68.61 37.06 -9.28
C VAL A 151 -69.79 36.78 -10.22
N VAL A 152 -69.92 37.53 -11.30
CA VAL A 152 -70.96 37.33 -12.32
C VAL A 152 -70.32 36.62 -13.50
N LEU A 153 -70.88 35.47 -13.89
CA LEU A 153 -70.59 34.82 -15.17
C LEU A 153 -71.75 35.11 -16.11
N SER A 154 -71.48 35.36 -17.39
CA SER A 154 -72.53 35.54 -18.38
C SER A 154 -72.24 34.86 -19.71
N VAL A 155 -73.32 34.42 -20.34
CA VAL A 155 -73.32 33.80 -21.66
C VAL A 155 -74.38 34.45 -22.54
N PRO A 156 -74.16 34.57 -23.86
CA PRO A 156 -75.18 35.00 -24.81
C PRO A 156 -76.36 34.02 -24.86
N ILE A 157 -77.56 34.57 -25.06
CA ILE A 157 -78.77 33.82 -25.42
C ILE A 157 -79.02 34.06 -26.91
N TYR A 158 -78.95 33.00 -27.71
CA TYR A 158 -79.19 33.05 -29.15
C TYR A 158 -80.63 32.66 -29.46
N ASN A 159 -81.27 33.37 -30.39
CA ASN A 159 -82.50 32.90 -31.03
C ASN A 159 -82.20 31.86 -32.12
N ASP A 160 -83.24 31.31 -32.75
CA ASP A 160 -83.08 30.32 -33.83
C ASP A 160 -82.30 30.85 -35.05
N ALA A 161 -82.35 32.16 -35.29
CA ALA A 161 -81.56 32.84 -36.32
C ALA A 161 -80.09 33.08 -35.91
N HIS A 162 -79.64 32.53 -34.77
CA HIS A 162 -78.32 32.72 -34.18
C HIS A 162 -77.96 34.18 -33.88
N GLN A 163 -78.98 35.02 -33.65
CA GLN A 163 -78.79 36.40 -33.19
C GLN A 163 -78.91 36.46 -31.67
N ILE A 164 -78.07 37.28 -31.05
CA ILE A 164 -78.06 37.46 -29.59
C ILE A 164 -79.29 38.29 -29.19
N GLU A 165 -80.22 37.69 -28.43
CA GLU A 165 -81.44 38.36 -27.93
C GLU A 165 -81.32 38.89 -26.50
N GLY A 166 -80.26 38.50 -25.83
CA GLY A 166 -79.96 38.91 -24.48
C GLY A 166 -78.84 38.05 -23.94
N ILE A 167 -78.63 38.12 -22.64
CA ILE A 167 -77.61 37.33 -21.96
C ILE A 167 -78.20 36.70 -20.71
N LEU A 168 -77.66 35.54 -20.35
CA LEU A 168 -77.95 34.87 -19.10
C LEU A 168 -76.77 35.06 -18.15
N CYS A 169 -77.03 35.66 -17.00
CA CYS A 169 -76.03 35.91 -15.97
C CYS A 169 -76.23 34.96 -14.79
N GLY A 170 -75.17 34.30 -14.33
CA GLY A 170 -75.12 33.56 -13.08
C GLY A 170 -74.25 34.25 -12.05
N ILE A 171 -74.79 34.54 -10.87
CA ILE A 171 -74.02 35.13 -9.75
C ILE A 171 -73.48 33.99 -8.89
N LEU A 172 -72.16 33.83 -8.83
CA LEU A 172 -71.48 32.89 -7.94
C LEU A 172 -70.90 33.61 -6.72
N SER A 173 -70.76 32.88 -5.62
CA SER A 173 -69.91 33.33 -4.51
C SER A 173 -68.44 33.20 -4.90
N SER A 174 -67.63 34.22 -4.61
CA SER A 174 -66.19 34.20 -4.88
C SER A 174 -65.47 32.98 -4.28
N THR A 175 -65.96 32.45 -3.14
CA THR A 175 -65.40 31.27 -2.48
C THR A 175 -65.44 30.00 -3.35
N ARG A 176 -66.38 29.92 -4.30
CA ARG A 176 -66.50 28.76 -5.22
C ARG A 176 -65.42 28.74 -6.29
N LEU A 177 -64.89 29.91 -6.64
CA LEU A 177 -63.78 30.07 -7.57
C LEU A 177 -62.43 30.12 -6.85
N ASN A 178 -62.42 30.02 -5.52
CA ASN A 178 -61.18 30.05 -4.74
C ASN A 178 -60.24 28.91 -5.16
N ILE A 179 -59.08 29.26 -5.71
CA ILE A 179 -58.02 28.33 -6.13
C ILE A 179 -56.85 28.28 -5.14
N PHE A 180 -56.95 29.06 -4.08
CA PHE A 180 -55.91 29.18 -3.08
C PHE A 180 -55.97 27.99 -2.12
N ASP A 181 -54.89 27.22 -2.06
CA ASP A 181 -54.80 26.00 -1.25
C ASP A 181 -54.96 26.30 0.25
N ASP A 182 -55.64 25.41 1.00
CA ASP A 182 -55.98 25.64 2.41
C ASP A 182 -54.85 25.33 3.41
N ILE A 183 -53.67 24.95 2.91
CA ILE A 183 -52.50 24.63 3.75
C ILE A 183 -51.97 25.91 4.40
N ALA A 184 -52.28 26.11 5.68
CA ALA A 184 -51.95 27.31 6.47
C ALA A 184 -50.48 27.76 6.37
N LYS A 185 -49.53 26.83 6.15
CA LYS A 185 -48.10 27.13 5.99
C LYS A 185 -47.72 27.77 4.65
N GLU A 186 -48.48 27.53 3.59
CA GLU A 186 -48.20 28.12 2.26
C GLU A 186 -48.89 29.47 2.08
N LYS A 187 -49.99 29.71 2.81
CA LYS A 187 -50.74 30.97 2.78
C LYS A 187 -49.93 32.20 3.20
N GLU A 188 -48.87 32.04 3.99
CA GLU A 188 -48.09 33.18 4.52
C GLU A 188 -46.91 33.61 3.62
N LYS A 189 -46.63 32.86 2.55
CA LYS A 189 -45.40 33.04 1.74
C LYS A 189 -45.59 33.69 0.38
N ARG A 190 -46.79 33.62 -0.19
CA ARG A 190 -47.10 34.07 -1.57
C ARG A 190 -48.41 34.84 -1.60
N ASN A 191 -48.49 35.90 -2.39
CA ASN A 191 -49.77 36.52 -2.71
C ASN A 191 -50.28 35.95 -4.02
N GLN A 192 -51.59 35.73 -4.10
CA GLN A 192 -52.23 35.16 -5.27
C GLN A 192 -53.49 35.95 -5.62
N PHE A 193 -53.63 36.23 -6.92
CA PHE A 193 -54.72 37.06 -7.44
C PHE A 193 -55.34 36.43 -8.68
N VAL A 194 -56.63 36.66 -8.87
CA VAL A 194 -57.34 36.43 -10.13
C VAL A 194 -57.93 37.76 -10.57
N LEU A 195 -57.59 38.17 -11.79
CA LEU A 195 -57.90 39.47 -12.37
C LEU A 195 -58.82 39.30 -13.57
N ASP A 196 -59.74 40.26 -13.77
CA ASP A 196 -60.43 40.41 -15.04
C ASP A 196 -59.55 41.09 -16.11
N GLU A 197 -60.10 41.27 -17.31
CA GLU A 197 -59.39 41.85 -18.46
C GLU A 197 -58.83 43.25 -18.19
N ASP A 198 -59.53 44.02 -17.35
CA ASP A 198 -59.18 45.39 -16.97
C ASP A 198 -58.22 45.44 -15.78
N GLY A 199 -57.90 44.27 -15.18
CA GLY A 199 -57.00 44.15 -14.03
C GLY A 199 -57.69 44.26 -12.68
N ASN A 200 -59.02 44.26 -12.61
CA ASN A 200 -59.73 44.31 -11.34
C ASN A 200 -59.63 42.98 -10.59
N TYR A 201 -59.44 43.04 -9.28
CA TYR A 201 -59.36 41.83 -8.46
C TYR A 201 -60.72 41.14 -8.35
N LEU A 202 -60.83 39.94 -8.92
CA LEU A 202 -61.96 39.02 -8.74
C LEU A 202 -61.77 38.16 -7.50
N LEU A 203 -60.57 37.61 -7.33
CA LEU A 203 -60.14 36.87 -6.14
C LEU A 203 -58.83 37.45 -5.66
N LYS A 204 -58.73 37.61 -4.34
CA LYS A 204 -57.59 38.25 -3.70
C LYS A 204 -57.21 37.46 -2.46
N GLN A 205 -56.07 36.79 -2.50
CA GLN A 205 -55.38 36.31 -1.31
C GLN A 205 -54.13 37.15 -1.13
N ASP A 206 -54.25 38.11 -0.23
CA ASP A 206 -53.20 39.05 0.08
C ASP A 206 -52.85 38.91 1.56
N VAL A 207 -51.61 38.48 1.82
CA VAL A 207 -51.10 38.30 3.18
C VAL A 207 -50.96 39.64 3.91
N ARG A 208 -50.97 40.78 3.20
CA ARG A 208 -50.74 42.12 3.74
C ARG A 208 -51.85 43.14 3.48
N ASN A 209 -53.06 42.73 3.05
CA ASN A 209 -54.21 43.64 2.89
C ASN A 209 -53.90 44.87 2.01
N THR A 210 -53.42 44.70 0.77
CA THR A 210 -53.43 45.82 -0.18
C THR A 210 -54.88 46.30 -0.36
N THR A 211 -55.10 47.60 -0.23
CA THR A 211 -56.42 48.23 -0.25
C THR A 211 -56.92 48.54 -1.67
N GLY A 212 -56.08 48.30 -2.68
CA GLY A 212 -56.37 48.53 -4.09
C GLY A 212 -57.44 47.59 -4.66
N THR A 213 -58.16 48.10 -5.66
CA THR A 213 -59.22 47.36 -6.38
C THR A 213 -58.80 46.90 -7.77
N ASN A 214 -57.68 47.42 -8.29
CA ASN A 214 -57.12 47.09 -9.59
C ASN A 214 -55.60 46.85 -9.50
N PHE A 215 -55.14 45.73 -10.07
CA PHE A 215 -53.75 45.30 -10.04
C PHE A 215 -52.84 46.18 -10.90
N PHE A 216 -53.27 46.60 -12.07
CA PHE A 216 -52.45 47.42 -12.95
C PHE A 216 -52.24 48.82 -12.37
N GLU A 217 -53.25 49.39 -11.71
CA GLU A 217 -53.10 50.65 -10.96
C GLU A 217 -52.13 50.51 -9.78
N ASP A 218 -52.21 49.39 -9.05
CA ASP A 218 -51.32 49.10 -7.92
C ASP A 218 -49.87 48.93 -8.40
N MET A 219 -49.65 48.29 -9.55
CA MET A 219 -48.33 48.09 -10.14
C MET A 219 -47.77 49.33 -10.84
N GLY A 220 -48.63 50.19 -11.40
CA GLY A 220 -48.22 51.46 -12.02
C GLY A 220 -47.56 52.45 -11.06
N LYS A 221 -47.74 52.25 -9.74
CA LYS A 221 -47.10 53.04 -8.67
C LYS A 221 -45.76 52.45 -8.22
N ARG A 222 -45.32 51.32 -8.78
CA ARG A 222 -44.11 50.60 -8.38
C ARG A 222 -43.08 50.57 -9.50
N ASN A 223 -41.81 50.38 -9.13
CA ASN A 223 -40.74 50.18 -10.08
C ASN A 223 -40.73 48.71 -10.54
N LEU A 224 -40.85 48.49 -11.85
CA LEU A 224 -40.95 47.16 -12.46
C LEU A 224 -39.77 46.92 -13.40
N SER A 225 -39.29 45.68 -13.49
CA SER A 225 -38.29 45.25 -14.48
C SER A 225 -38.81 45.28 -15.93
N LEU A 226 -40.12 45.23 -16.12
CA LEU A 226 -40.79 45.37 -17.42
C LEU A 226 -41.83 46.49 -17.36
N LEU A 227 -41.93 47.27 -18.44
CA LEU A 227 -42.94 48.31 -18.56
C LEU A 227 -44.36 47.70 -18.54
N LEU A 228 -45.26 48.30 -17.76
CA LEU A 228 -46.64 47.83 -17.61
C LEU A 228 -47.40 47.67 -18.95
N PRO A 229 -47.28 48.57 -19.93
CA PRO A 229 -47.88 48.37 -21.26
C PRO A 229 -47.36 47.12 -21.99
N THR A 230 -46.07 46.80 -21.82
CA THR A 230 -45.46 45.59 -22.40
C THR A 230 -46.01 44.32 -21.75
N ILE A 231 -46.22 44.35 -20.43
CA ILE A 231 -46.83 43.25 -19.69
C ILE A 231 -48.26 43.04 -20.21
N GLN A 232 -49.07 44.10 -20.27
CA GLN A 232 -50.47 44.05 -20.74
C GLN A 232 -50.59 43.54 -22.18
N LEU A 233 -49.70 43.97 -23.09
CA LEU A 233 -49.67 43.49 -24.46
C LEU A 233 -49.39 41.98 -24.54
N ARG A 234 -48.40 41.50 -23.78
CA ARG A 234 -47.99 40.09 -23.80
C ARG A 234 -49.05 39.17 -23.20
N ILE A 235 -49.66 39.54 -22.08
CA ILE A 235 -50.72 38.73 -21.47
C ILE A 235 -51.97 38.67 -22.37
N ARG A 236 -52.32 39.77 -23.07
CA ARG A 236 -53.40 39.78 -24.07
C ARG A 236 -53.12 38.90 -25.27
N SER A 237 -51.83 38.70 -25.61
CA SER A 237 -51.41 37.73 -26.64
C SER A 237 -51.38 36.28 -26.17
N GLY A 238 -51.80 35.99 -24.94
CA GLY A 238 -51.84 34.63 -24.39
C GLY A 238 -50.50 34.14 -23.83
N VAL A 239 -49.54 35.03 -23.57
CA VAL A 239 -48.21 34.69 -23.07
C VAL A 239 -48.11 34.91 -21.56
N THR A 240 -47.59 33.91 -20.82
CA THR A 240 -47.23 34.04 -19.40
C THR A 240 -46.03 34.97 -19.24
N VAL A 241 -46.12 35.98 -18.37
CA VAL A 241 -45.10 37.02 -18.21
C VAL A 241 -44.54 37.03 -16.79
N PRO A 242 -43.27 36.60 -16.60
CA PRO A 242 -42.53 36.86 -15.37
C PRO A 242 -41.91 38.27 -15.37
N PHE A 243 -41.89 38.92 -14.21
CA PHE A 243 -41.22 40.21 -13.97
C PHE A 243 -40.87 40.42 -12.49
N GLU A 244 -39.85 41.22 -12.23
CA GLU A 244 -39.48 41.70 -10.90
C GLU A 244 -40.20 43.03 -10.58
N ILE A 245 -40.60 43.17 -9.31
CA ILE A 245 -41.11 44.39 -8.68
C ILE A 245 -40.04 44.82 -7.68
N TYR A 246 -39.40 45.97 -7.93
CA TYR A 246 -38.41 46.52 -7.02
C TYR A 246 -39.10 47.17 -5.82
N GLY A 247 -38.71 46.76 -4.62
CA GLY A 247 -39.15 47.38 -3.36
C GLY A 247 -38.10 48.34 -2.81
N ASP A 248 -38.52 49.26 -1.95
CA ASP A 248 -37.59 50.05 -1.14
C ASP A 248 -37.02 49.17 -0.01
N ASN A 249 -35.72 49.28 0.28
CA ASN A 249 -34.99 48.49 1.29
C ASN A 249 -35.02 46.95 1.09
N ASP A 250 -34.61 46.45 -0.08
CA ASP A 250 -34.40 45.01 -0.35
C ASP A 250 -35.67 44.10 -0.27
N ASP A 251 -36.88 44.67 -0.26
CA ASP A 251 -38.16 43.93 -0.34
C ASP A 251 -38.61 43.71 -1.79
N GLY A 252 -37.67 43.33 -2.67
CA GLY A 252 -37.95 42.97 -4.05
C GLY A 252 -38.88 41.75 -4.14
N MET A 253 -39.77 41.73 -5.13
CA MET A 253 -40.69 40.62 -5.37
C MET A 253 -40.56 40.11 -6.80
N VAL A 254 -40.69 38.80 -6.97
CA VAL A 254 -40.91 38.17 -8.27
C VAL A 254 -42.41 38.02 -8.46
N ALA A 255 -42.92 38.49 -9.58
CA ALA A 255 -44.31 38.39 -10.00
C ALA A 255 -44.42 37.64 -11.32
N VAL A 256 -45.42 36.78 -11.45
CA VAL A 256 -45.77 36.13 -12.71
C VAL A 256 -47.25 36.33 -12.96
N ILE A 257 -47.61 36.69 -14.19
CA ILE A 257 -48.99 36.78 -14.66
C ILE A 257 -49.20 35.75 -15.77
N ALA A 258 -50.17 34.86 -15.60
CA ALA A 258 -50.55 33.87 -16.61
C ALA A 258 -51.99 34.11 -17.10
N PRO A 259 -52.24 34.10 -18.42
CA PRO A 259 -53.59 34.16 -18.96
C PRO A 259 -54.34 32.84 -18.74
N VAL A 260 -55.62 32.94 -18.40
CA VAL A 260 -56.56 31.83 -18.42
C VAL A 260 -57.05 31.66 -19.85
N ARG A 261 -57.08 30.43 -20.36
CA ARG A 261 -57.52 30.18 -21.74
C ARG A 261 -59.03 30.35 -21.86
N ASP A 262 -59.47 30.77 -23.05
CA ASP A 262 -60.88 30.90 -23.48
C ASP A 262 -61.77 31.86 -22.68
N ILE A 263 -61.23 32.49 -21.64
CA ILE A 263 -61.92 33.41 -20.75
C ILE A 263 -60.91 34.50 -20.43
N HIS A 264 -61.19 35.76 -20.77
CA HIS A 264 -60.29 36.92 -20.62
C HIS A 264 -59.96 37.27 -19.14
N LEU A 265 -59.30 36.35 -18.45
CA LEU A 265 -58.86 36.43 -17.06
C LEU A 265 -57.36 36.20 -16.97
N TYR A 266 -56.77 36.70 -15.88
CA TYR A 266 -55.37 36.49 -15.56
C TYR A 266 -55.21 35.98 -14.12
N THR A 267 -54.31 35.03 -13.91
CA THR A 267 -53.84 34.66 -12.57
C THR A 267 -52.50 35.31 -12.31
N VAL A 268 -52.28 35.74 -11.08
CA VAL A 268 -51.03 36.37 -10.67
C VAL A 268 -50.53 35.74 -9.39
N THR A 269 -49.25 35.41 -9.36
CA THR A 269 -48.55 34.99 -8.14
C THR A 269 -47.41 35.95 -7.88
N THR A 270 -47.29 36.45 -6.64
CA THR A 270 -46.13 37.23 -6.20
C THR A 270 -45.47 36.60 -4.98
N ILE A 271 -44.13 36.61 -4.96
CA ILE A 271 -43.31 36.07 -3.88
C ILE A 271 -42.11 36.98 -3.63
N ARG A 272 -41.72 37.14 -2.37
CA ARG A 272 -40.55 37.95 -2.01
C ARG A 272 -39.26 37.24 -2.40
N GLU A 273 -38.31 38.02 -2.91
CA GLU A 273 -36.95 37.54 -3.17
C GLU A 273 -36.28 37.01 -1.90
N THR A 274 -36.54 37.63 -0.75
CA THR A 274 -36.01 37.19 0.55
C THR A 274 -36.52 35.82 0.96
N GLU A 275 -37.79 35.49 0.68
CA GLU A 275 -38.36 34.18 1.00
C GLU A 275 -37.79 33.09 0.08
N ILE A 276 -37.64 33.41 -1.22
CA ILE A 276 -36.94 32.54 -2.18
C ILE A 276 -35.47 32.33 -1.77
N ALA A 277 -34.79 33.39 -1.33
CA ALA A 277 -33.41 33.35 -0.88
C ALA A 277 -33.26 32.53 0.40
N ARG A 278 -34.25 32.59 1.32
CA ARG A 278 -34.26 31.82 2.57
C ARG A 278 -34.35 30.32 2.32
N GLU A 279 -35.23 29.90 1.41
CA GLU A 279 -35.34 28.50 1.00
C GLU A 279 -34.03 28.03 0.34
N SER A 280 -33.45 28.83 -0.55
CA SER A 280 -32.16 28.52 -1.19
C SER A 280 -30.98 28.47 -0.20
N ALA A 281 -30.96 29.36 0.80
CA ALA A 281 -29.87 29.46 1.78
C ALA A 281 -29.77 28.22 2.69
N VAL A 282 -30.89 27.57 3.00
CA VAL A 282 -30.91 26.31 3.76
C VAL A 282 -30.19 25.21 2.98
N TYR A 283 -30.53 25.03 1.70
CA TYR A 283 -29.87 24.06 0.82
C TYR A 283 -28.38 24.38 0.66
N GLN A 284 -28.02 25.65 0.45
CA GLN A 284 -26.61 26.04 0.35
C GLN A 284 -25.80 25.75 1.61
N LYS A 285 -26.37 25.93 2.81
CA LYS A 285 -25.71 25.51 4.06
C LYS A 285 -25.43 24.01 4.09
N HIS A 286 -26.37 23.18 3.61
CA HIS A 286 -26.16 21.73 3.53
C HIS A 286 -25.08 21.35 2.51
N VAL A 287 -25.09 21.98 1.32
CA VAL A 287 -24.08 21.75 0.28
C VAL A 287 -22.68 22.15 0.75
N ILE A 288 -22.53 23.30 1.41
CA ILE A 288 -21.25 23.74 1.97
C ILE A 288 -20.76 22.78 3.05
N LYS A 289 -21.65 22.36 3.98
CA LYS A 289 -21.29 21.37 5.02
C LYS A 289 -20.85 20.03 4.41
N LEU A 290 -21.54 19.54 3.39
CA LEU A 290 -21.20 18.29 2.71
C LEU A 290 -19.84 18.41 1.99
N THR A 291 -19.62 19.52 1.29
CA THR A 291 -18.36 19.83 0.60
C THR A 291 -17.18 19.87 1.58
N ALA A 292 -17.34 20.55 2.72
CA ALA A 292 -16.32 20.60 3.77
C ALA A 292 -16.01 19.21 4.36
N LYS A 293 -17.03 18.38 4.58
CA LYS A 293 -16.85 17.00 5.05
C LYS A 293 -16.07 16.14 4.04
N LEU A 294 -16.39 16.26 2.75
CA LEU A 294 -15.70 15.53 1.68
C LEU A 294 -14.22 15.94 1.60
N ILE A 295 -13.92 17.25 1.64
CA ILE A 295 -12.54 17.75 1.68
C ILE A 295 -11.80 17.22 2.91
N GLY A 296 -12.43 17.28 4.10
CA GLY A 296 -11.84 16.77 5.34
C GLY A 296 -11.51 15.28 5.28
N MET A 297 -12.39 14.45 4.72
CA MET A 297 -12.16 13.02 4.53
C MET A 297 -10.98 12.76 3.59
N MET A 298 -10.87 13.55 2.52
CA MET A 298 -9.76 13.43 1.56
C MET A 298 -8.40 13.79 2.18
N VAL A 299 -8.36 14.85 3.01
CA VAL A 299 -7.17 15.21 3.78
C VAL A 299 -6.79 14.11 4.77
N LEU A 300 -7.77 13.50 5.44
CA LEU A 300 -7.51 12.38 6.36
C LEU A 300 -6.87 11.19 5.65
N VAL A 301 -7.38 10.80 4.49
CA VAL A 301 -6.80 9.71 3.66
C VAL A 301 -5.36 10.05 3.27
N LEU A 302 -5.10 11.29 2.87
CA LEU A 302 -3.75 11.74 2.55
C LEU A 302 -2.80 11.66 3.75
N LEU A 303 -3.25 12.06 4.95
CA LEU A 303 -2.46 11.99 6.18
C LEU A 303 -2.14 10.55 6.58
N VAL A 304 -3.12 9.64 6.50
CA VAL A 304 -2.93 8.20 6.76
C VAL A 304 -1.91 7.61 5.78
N TYR A 305 -2.03 7.93 4.50
CA TYR A 305 -1.07 7.49 3.49
C TYR A 305 0.36 8.01 3.76
N LEU A 306 0.50 9.29 4.13
CA LEU A 306 1.80 9.87 4.51
C LEU A 306 2.38 9.24 5.77
N TYR A 307 1.54 8.85 6.73
CA TYR A 307 1.95 8.12 7.92
C TYR A 307 2.56 6.75 7.58
N PHE A 308 1.85 5.92 6.80
CA PHE A 308 2.35 4.60 6.36
C PHE A 308 3.66 4.72 5.58
N GLN A 309 3.75 5.69 4.66
CA GLN A 309 5.00 5.99 3.93
C GLN A 309 6.18 6.28 4.85
N ARG A 310 5.95 7.02 5.95
CA ARG A 310 6.97 7.37 6.93
C ARG A 310 7.37 6.15 7.76
N GLU A 311 6.41 5.31 8.11
CA GLU A 311 6.63 4.06 8.85
C GLU A 311 7.46 3.06 8.04
N ASP A 312 7.10 2.80 6.78
CA ASP A 312 7.86 1.95 5.86
C ASP A 312 9.34 2.38 5.78
N LYS A 313 9.56 3.70 5.67
CA LYS A 313 10.91 4.25 5.59
C LYS A 313 11.70 4.03 6.89
N ARG A 314 11.04 4.11 8.05
CA ARG A 314 11.66 3.79 9.35
C ARG A 314 11.96 2.30 9.46
N TYR A 315 11.02 1.45 9.03
CA TYR A 315 11.19 0.00 9.03
C TYR A 315 12.39 -0.43 8.20
N ILE A 316 12.48 0.02 6.93
CA ILE A 316 13.61 -0.29 6.05
C ILE A 316 14.93 0.18 6.65
N ARG A 317 14.97 1.37 7.27
CA ARG A 317 16.17 1.89 7.91
C ARG A 317 16.59 1.04 9.11
N ARG A 318 15.64 0.56 9.92
CA ARG A 318 15.92 -0.38 11.03
C ARG A 318 16.43 -1.72 10.53
N LEU A 319 15.84 -2.26 9.46
CA LEU A 319 16.25 -3.53 8.87
C LEU A 319 17.67 -3.43 8.31
N ASN A 320 17.99 -2.37 7.57
CA ASN A 320 19.35 -2.13 7.07
C ASN A 320 20.36 -1.98 8.21
N ASN A 321 20.03 -1.24 9.27
CA ASN A 321 20.92 -1.11 10.42
C ASN A 321 21.15 -2.47 11.12
N ARG A 322 20.12 -3.32 11.23
CA ARG A 322 20.28 -4.68 11.76
C ARG A 322 21.14 -5.56 10.86
N LEU A 323 20.96 -5.50 9.55
CA LEU A 323 21.78 -6.22 8.59
C LEU A 323 23.25 -5.80 8.70
N MET A 324 23.51 -4.49 8.75
CA MET A 324 24.86 -3.95 8.92
C MET A 324 25.50 -4.36 10.25
N LEU A 325 24.74 -4.29 11.36
CA LEU A 325 25.22 -4.76 12.67
C LEU A 325 25.52 -6.25 12.68
N ASN A 326 24.65 -7.07 12.06
CA ASN A 326 24.90 -8.50 11.92
C ASN A 326 26.16 -8.75 11.08
N GLU A 327 26.30 -8.09 9.93
CA GLU A 327 27.48 -8.20 9.06
C GLU A 327 28.77 -7.80 9.79
N GLU A 328 28.77 -6.69 10.53
CA GLU A 328 29.90 -6.32 11.38
C GLU A 328 30.16 -7.34 12.48
N THR A 329 29.12 -7.83 13.15
CA THR A 329 29.25 -8.87 14.19
C THR A 329 29.91 -10.11 13.60
N TYR A 330 29.43 -10.62 12.45
CA TYR A 330 30.05 -11.74 11.73
C TYR A 330 31.51 -11.46 11.38
N ARG A 331 31.83 -10.26 10.89
CA ARG A 331 33.20 -9.89 10.53
C ARG A 331 34.12 -9.82 11.75
N ILE A 332 33.66 -9.28 12.88
CA ILE A 332 34.42 -9.20 14.13
C ILE A 332 34.63 -10.60 14.72
N THR A 333 33.58 -11.43 14.77
CA THR A 333 33.67 -12.80 15.27
C THR A 333 34.65 -13.62 14.44
N ALA A 334 34.60 -13.52 13.10
CA ALA A 334 35.56 -14.20 12.22
C ALA A 334 36.99 -13.68 12.38
N ARG A 335 37.18 -12.36 12.57
CA ARG A 335 38.51 -11.76 12.81
C ARG A 335 39.15 -12.21 14.12
N ASN A 336 38.36 -12.39 15.17
CA ASN A 336 38.85 -12.78 16.49
C ASN A 336 38.91 -14.30 16.69
N SER A 337 38.37 -15.10 15.76
CA SER A 337 38.46 -16.55 15.83
C SER A 337 39.83 -17.06 15.38
N ASP A 338 40.28 -18.17 16.00
CA ASP A 338 41.49 -18.88 15.59
C ASP A 338 41.33 -19.69 14.29
N THR A 339 40.17 -19.62 13.65
CA THR A 339 39.90 -20.31 12.40
C THR A 339 39.90 -19.30 11.26
N CYS A 340 40.54 -19.58 10.13
CA CYS A 340 40.42 -18.69 8.97
C CYS A 340 39.14 -18.98 8.21
N VAL A 341 38.25 -18.00 8.10
CA VAL A 341 36.98 -18.14 7.39
C VAL A 341 37.08 -17.45 6.04
N PHE A 342 36.60 -18.10 4.99
CA PHE A 342 36.54 -17.55 3.64
C PHE A 342 35.18 -17.79 2.99
N THR A 343 34.85 -16.98 2.00
CA THR A 343 33.69 -17.20 1.14
C THR A 343 34.13 -17.19 -0.31
N TYR A 344 33.67 -18.15 -1.10
CA TYR A 344 33.84 -18.17 -2.55
C TYR A 344 32.52 -17.86 -3.23
N ASP A 345 32.51 -16.84 -4.08
CA ASP A 345 31.35 -16.40 -4.82
C ASP A 345 31.41 -16.95 -6.25
N VAL A 346 30.43 -17.76 -6.63
CA VAL A 346 30.46 -18.52 -7.90
C VAL A 346 30.30 -17.61 -9.11
N GLU A 347 29.55 -16.50 -8.98
CA GLU A 347 29.33 -15.56 -10.08
C GLU A 347 30.58 -14.72 -10.37
N THR A 348 31.28 -14.30 -9.32
CA THR A 348 32.49 -13.46 -9.45
C THR A 348 33.79 -14.26 -9.52
N GLU A 349 33.75 -15.56 -9.20
CA GLU A 349 34.91 -16.45 -9.06
C GLU A 349 35.99 -15.96 -8.08
N LEU A 350 35.58 -15.16 -7.08
CA LEU A 350 36.47 -14.59 -6.08
C LEU A 350 36.30 -15.28 -4.73
N ILE A 351 37.43 -15.65 -4.13
CA ILE A 351 37.51 -16.01 -2.73
C ILE A 351 37.74 -14.72 -1.93
N GLN A 352 36.97 -14.53 -0.87
CA GLN A 352 37.15 -13.45 0.09
C GLN A 352 37.48 -14.04 1.46
N PHE A 353 38.62 -13.63 2.03
CA PHE A 353 39.01 -14.03 3.38
C PHE A 353 38.46 -13.03 4.40
N LEU A 354 37.86 -13.53 5.49
CA LEU A 354 37.27 -12.70 6.55
C LEU A 354 38.29 -12.30 7.62
N ASN A 355 39.44 -12.96 7.68
CA ASN A 355 40.54 -12.65 8.59
C ASN A 355 41.92 -12.89 7.96
N ASP A 356 42.94 -12.39 8.63
CA ASP A 356 44.31 -12.27 8.12
C ASP A 356 45.25 -13.39 8.60
N LYS A 357 44.72 -14.53 9.08
CA LYS A 357 45.50 -15.52 9.84
C LYS A 357 46.62 -16.19 9.03
N TYR A 358 46.40 -16.41 7.73
CA TYR A 358 47.28 -17.18 6.85
C TYR A 358 47.99 -16.34 5.78
N LYS A 359 48.20 -15.04 6.05
CA LYS A 359 48.98 -14.15 5.17
C LYS A 359 50.38 -14.72 4.86
N ASP A 360 50.97 -15.48 5.78
CA ASP A 360 52.31 -16.08 5.65
C ASP A 360 52.40 -17.25 4.65
N ILE A 361 51.28 -17.83 4.22
CA ILE A 361 51.21 -18.90 3.20
C ILE A 361 50.66 -18.41 1.86
N GLY A 362 50.69 -17.10 1.60
CA GLY A 362 50.27 -16.50 0.32
C GLY A 362 48.77 -16.26 0.19
N LEU A 363 48.06 -16.19 1.33
CA LEU A 363 46.67 -15.73 1.44
C LEU A 363 46.64 -14.27 1.92
N ASP A 364 47.45 -13.42 1.29
CA ASP A 364 47.72 -12.05 1.72
C ASP A 364 46.69 -11.02 1.24
N GLN A 365 45.89 -11.38 0.24
CA GLN A 365 44.89 -10.49 -0.36
C GLN A 365 43.50 -10.75 0.25
N GLU A 366 42.77 -9.68 0.57
CA GLU A 366 41.39 -9.77 1.06
C GLU A 366 40.47 -10.49 0.07
N GLN A 367 40.74 -10.38 -1.24
CA GLN A 367 40.08 -11.11 -2.31
C GLN A 367 41.10 -11.72 -3.26
N LEU A 368 40.87 -12.97 -3.67
CA LEU A 368 41.82 -13.78 -4.41
C LEU A 368 41.06 -14.65 -5.43
N SER A 369 41.50 -14.68 -6.69
CA SER A 369 40.91 -15.57 -7.69
C SER A 369 41.53 -16.97 -7.63
N ILE A 370 40.78 -17.99 -8.08
CA ILE A 370 41.24 -19.39 -8.06
C ILE A 370 42.61 -19.60 -8.73
N PRO A 371 42.92 -19.02 -9.91
CA PRO A 371 44.22 -19.23 -10.54
C PRO A 371 45.38 -18.67 -9.71
N ILE A 372 45.17 -17.54 -9.03
CA ILE A 372 46.19 -16.93 -8.16
C ILE A 372 46.37 -17.78 -6.90
N LEU A 373 45.27 -18.30 -6.33
CA LEU A 373 45.32 -19.19 -5.18
C LEU A 373 46.17 -20.43 -5.48
N LEU A 374 45.86 -21.11 -6.58
CA LEU A 374 46.59 -22.32 -6.98
C LEU A 374 48.08 -22.04 -7.24
N LYS A 375 48.40 -20.90 -7.84
CA LYS A 375 49.80 -20.46 -8.07
C LYS A 375 50.55 -20.17 -6.76
N ASN A 376 49.88 -19.63 -5.74
CA ASN A 376 50.49 -19.36 -4.45
C ASN A 376 50.72 -20.66 -3.67
N ILE A 377 49.71 -21.53 -3.64
CA ILE A 377 49.80 -22.83 -2.96
C ILE A 377 50.83 -23.73 -3.63
N SER A 378 50.95 -23.73 -4.96
CA SER A 378 51.93 -24.58 -5.66
C SER A 378 53.38 -24.28 -5.28
N LYS A 379 53.70 -23.06 -4.83
CA LYS A 379 55.04 -22.70 -4.35
C LYS A 379 55.38 -23.33 -3.00
N VAL A 380 54.35 -23.64 -2.22
CA VAL A 380 54.45 -24.04 -0.82
C VAL A 380 54.13 -25.53 -0.64
N SER A 381 53.24 -26.08 -1.46
CA SER A 381 52.92 -27.50 -1.55
C SER A 381 52.23 -27.81 -2.88
N PRO A 382 52.97 -28.32 -3.88
CA PRO A 382 52.40 -28.72 -5.17
C PRO A 382 51.32 -29.80 -5.05
N GLN A 383 51.45 -30.72 -4.09
CA GLN A 383 50.50 -31.82 -3.89
C GLN A 383 49.12 -31.31 -3.46
N SER A 384 49.10 -30.27 -2.60
CA SER A 384 47.87 -29.67 -2.08
C SER A 384 47.03 -28.96 -3.15
N CYS A 385 47.59 -28.67 -4.33
CA CYS A 385 46.81 -28.12 -5.45
C CYS A 385 45.74 -29.10 -5.96
N ALA A 386 45.99 -30.42 -5.88
CA ALA A 386 45.00 -31.42 -6.26
C ALA A 386 43.83 -31.44 -5.27
N ASP A 387 44.11 -31.32 -3.98
CA ASP A 387 43.09 -31.28 -2.94
C ASP A 387 42.20 -30.04 -3.04
N ILE A 388 42.76 -28.87 -3.40
CA ILE A 388 41.98 -27.66 -3.63
C ILE A 388 41.06 -27.80 -4.85
N ARG A 389 41.52 -28.45 -5.93
CA ARG A 389 40.65 -28.72 -7.09
C ARG A 389 39.47 -29.62 -6.71
N ASN A 390 39.73 -30.68 -5.94
CA ASN A 390 38.67 -31.55 -5.43
C ASN A 390 37.63 -30.78 -4.59
N ILE A 391 38.05 -29.78 -3.82
CA ILE A 391 37.11 -28.91 -3.08
C ILE A 391 36.25 -28.11 -4.06
N LEU A 392 36.81 -27.57 -5.13
CA LEU A 392 36.06 -26.79 -6.13
C LEU A 392 35.09 -27.67 -6.95
N GLU A 393 35.45 -28.92 -7.23
CA GLU A 393 34.57 -29.89 -7.91
C GLU A 393 33.26 -30.14 -7.15
N THR A 394 33.23 -29.91 -5.83
CA THR A 394 32.01 -30.01 -5.01
C THR A 394 30.90 -29.07 -5.49
N ILE A 395 31.26 -27.95 -6.12
CA ILE A 395 30.33 -26.97 -6.67
C ILE A 395 29.59 -27.56 -7.88
N GLU A 396 30.34 -28.19 -8.78
CA GLU A 396 29.80 -28.85 -9.97
C GLU A 396 28.99 -30.10 -9.59
N ASN A 397 29.49 -30.88 -8.63
CA ASN A 397 28.84 -32.09 -8.12
C ASN A 397 27.66 -31.80 -7.17
N LYS A 398 27.41 -30.52 -6.83
CA LYS A 398 26.38 -30.07 -5.88
C LYS A 398 26.46 -30.75 -4.51
N GLU A 399 27.66 -31.05 -4.06
CA GLU A 399 27.88 -31.60 -2.72
C GLU A 399 27.64 -30.51 -1.67
N VAL A 400 26.99 -30.87 -0.56
CA VAL A 400 26.62 -29.88 0.48
C VAL A 400 27.84 -29.47 1.30
N THR A 401 28.69 -30.42 1.66
CA THR A 401 29.88 -30.20 2.48
C THR A 401 31.07 -31.00 1.97
N CYS A 402 32.27 -30.47 2.20
CA CYS A 402 33.52 -31.17 1.91
C CYS A 402 34.57 -30.85 2.98
N GLN A 403 35.36 -31.87 3.32
CA GLN A 403 36.45 -31.78 4.28
C GLN A 403 37.72 -32.35 3.66
N LYS A 404 38.80 -31.58 3.70
CA LYS A 404 40.11 -32.00 3.21
C LYS A 404 41.23 -31.56 4.15
N LYS A 405 42.26 -32.40 4.22
CA LYS A 405 43.51 -32.06 4.91
C LYS A 405 44.57 -31.76 3.86
N ILE A 406 45.33 -30.69 4.07
CA ILE A 406 46.45 -30.32 3.21
C ILE A 406 47.69 -30.07 4.07
N SER A 407 48.86 -30.37 3.52
CA SER A 407 50.14 -30.02 4.13
C SER A 407 50.77 -28.85 3.38
N VAL A 408 51.33 -27.89 4.12
CA VAL A 408 51.94 -26.68 3.57
C VAL A 408 53.24 -26.34 4.30
N TRP A 409 54.28 -26.00 3.55
CA TRP A 409 55.56 -25.56 4.13
C TRP A 409 55.56 -24.07 4.48
N SER A 410 55.60 -23.71 5.75
CA SER A 410 55.56 -22.29 6.17
C SER A 410 56.57 -21.99 7.25
N LYS A 411 57.33 -20.89 7.09
CA LYS A 411 58.33 -20.41 8.08
C LYS A 411 59.31 -21.50 8.53
N GLY A 412 59.73 -22.37 7.61
CA GLY A 412 60.71 -23.44 7.90
C GLY A 412 60.14 -24.67 8.61
N ARG A 413 58.82 -24.77 8.81
CA ARG A 413 58.15 -25.98 9.35
C ARG A 413 57.01 -26.45 8.46
N MET A 414 56.73 -27.75 8.47
CA MET A 414 55.52 -28.31 7.87
C MET A 414 54.31 -27.96 8.74
N ARG A 415 53.23 -27.47 8.14
CA ARG A 415 51.94 -27.27 8.80
C ARG A 415 50.87 -28.14 8.15
N TYR A 416 49.97 -28.64 8.98
CA TYR A 416 48.81 -29.43 8.55
C TYR A 416 47.56 -28.58 8.73
N LEU A 417 46.88 -28.30 7.63
CA LEU A 417 45.68 -27.47 7.62
C LEU A 417 44.47 -28.34 7.27
N GLN A 418 43.41 -28.19 8.05
CA GLN A 418 42.13 -28.80 7.79
C GLN A 418 41.19 -27.77 7.19
N ILE A 419 40.66 -28.07 6.01
CA ILE A 419 39.72 -27.22 5.28
C ILE A 419 38.34 -27.87 5.35
N PHE A 420 37.36 -27.11 5.82
CA PHE A 420 35.94 -27.46 5.73
C PHE A 420 35.24 -26.47 4.83
N THR A 421 34.31 -26.95 4.00
CA THR A 421 33.52 -26.12 3.10
C THR A 421 32.06 -26.53 3.12
N THR A 422 31.17 -25.57 2.90
CA THR A 422 29.72 -25.77 2.76
C THR A 422 29.20 -24.91 1.62
N ASN A 423 28.45 -25.53 0.71
CA ASN A 423 27.83 -24.86 -0.43
C ASN A 423 26.44 -24.33 -0.05
N ILE A 424 26.18 -23.08 -0.44
CA ILE A 424 24.91 -22.36 -0.27
C ILE A 424 24.23 -22.32 -1.63
N PHE A 425 22.98 -22.80 -1.65
CA PHE A 425 22.17 -22.90 -2.86
C PHE A 425 21.24 -21.70 -2.98
N ASP A 426 20.99 -21.27 -4.22
CA ASP A 426 19.93 -20.31 -4.53
C ASP A 426 18.56 -20.99 -4.68
N ASP A 427 17.53 -20.18 -4.93
CA ASP A 427 16.15 -20.66 -5.15
C ASP A 427 16.00 -21.60 -6.37
N SER A 428 17.00 -21.65 -7.27
CA SER A 428 17.03 -22.53 -8.44
C SER A 428 17.71 -23.88 -8.17
N GLY A 429 18.31 -24.06 -6.98
CA GLY A 429 19.08 -25.26 -6.64
C GLY A 429 20.47 -25.29 -7.29
N ALA A 430 20.99 -24.14 -7.74
CA ALA A 430 22.38 -23.96 -8.12
C ALA A 430 23.19 -23.45 -6.93
N VAL A 431 24.47 -23.80 -6.86
CA VAL A 431 25.37 -23.27 -5.82
C VAL A 431 25.63 -21.80 -6.14
N SER A 432 25.23 -20.91 -5.24
CA SER A 432 25.45 -19.46 -5.37
C SER A 432 26.75 -19.03 -4.69
N ARG A 433 27.07 -19.66 -3.55
CA ARG A 433 28.24 -19.29 -2.73
C ARG A 433 28.74 -20.50 -1.95
N MET A 434 30.03 -20.58 -1.72
CA MET A 434 30.64 -21.52 -0.79
C MET A 434 31.18 -20.75 0.42
N VAL A 435 31.01 -21.29 1.62
CA VAL A 435 31.65 -20.80 2.84
C VAL A 435 32.62 -21.86 3.31
N GLY A 436 33.84 -21.47 3.62
CA GLY A 436 34.84 -22.39 4.12
C GLY A 436 35.58 -21.88 5.35
N SER A 437 36.14 -22.83 6.09
CA SER A 437 37.01 -22.59 7.23
C SER A 437 38.31 -23.39 7.09
N ILE A 438 39.40 -22.82 7.60
CA ILE A 438 40.74 -23.42 7.61
C ILE A 438 41.26 -23.39 9.04
N GLU A 439 41.64 -24.55 9.56
CA GLU A 439 42.17 -24.73 10.91
C GLU A 439 43.58 -25.33 10.85
N ASP A 440 44.48 -24.82 11.68
CA ASP A 440 45.84 -25.36 11.82
C ASP A 440 45.81 -26.47 12.87
N ILE A 441 46.03 -27.71 12.44
CA ILE A 441 46.02 -28.90 13.28
C ILE A 441 47.44 -29.43 13.54
N THR A 442 48.47 -28.64 13.24
CA THR A 442 49.87 -29.07 13.35
C THR A 442 50.22 -29.54 14.76
N ASP A 443 49.77 -28.84 15.80
CA ASP A 443 50.07 -29.17 17.20
C ASP A 443 49.32 -30.44 17.66
N SER A 444 48.29 -30.88 16.91
CA SER A 444 47.58 -32.15 17.16
C SER A 444 48.29 -33.37 16.58
N GLU A 445 49.37 -33.18 15.81
CA GLU A 445 50.16 -34.27 15.22
C GLU A 445 51.45 -34.57 15.99
N THR A 446 51.80 -33.72 16.96
CA THR A 446 52.96 -33.89 17.84
C THR A 446 52.54 -34.26 19.24
N ASP A 447 53.29 -35.16 19.87
CA ASP A 447 53.12 -35.51 21.27
C ASP A 447 53.39 -34.28 22.14
N PRO A 448 52.42 -33.77 22.91
CA PRO A 448 52.53 -32.50 23.63
C PRO A 448 53.60 -32.53 24.73
N MET A 449 54.00 -33.73 25.16
CA MET A 449 54.97 -33.93 26.24
C MET A 449 56.42 -33.91 25.73
N THR A 450 56.68 -34.53 24.58
CA THR A 450 58.04 -34.70 24.04
C THR A 450 58.33 -33.89 22.78
N GLY A 451 57.28 -33.42 22.10
CA GLY A 451 57.36 -32.78 20.78
C GLY A 451 57.77 -33.73 19.65
N ALA A 452 57.84 -35.05 19.88
CA ALA A 452 58.00 -36.04 18.83
C ALA A 452 56.69 -36.20 18.04
N ILE A 453 56.73 -36.68 16.81
CA ILE A 453 55.52 -36.89 16.00
C ILE A 453 54.70 -38.03 16.61
N MET A 454 53.38 -37.90 16.73
CA MET A 454 52.52 -38.98 17.20
C MET A 454 52.47 -40.13 16.20
N ARG A 455 52.25 -41.35 16.69
CA ARG A 455 52.21 -42.60 15.89
C ARG A 455 51.51 -42.47 14.54
N ALA A 456 50.30 -41.90 14.51
CA ALA A 456 49.50 -41.80 13.28
C ALA A 456 50.22 -40.97 12.19
N ALA A 457 50.62 -39.74 12.53
CA ALA A 457 51.30 -38.83 11.61
C ALA A 457 52.70 -39.34 11.23
N GLY A 458 53.42 -39.98 12.17
CA GLY A 458 54.73 -40.57 11.91
C GLY A 458 54.66 -41.73 10.92
N THR A 459 53.65 -42.60 11.05
CA THR A 459 53.40 -43.72 10.14
C THR A 459 53.18 -43.22 8.72
N GLU A 460 52.25 -42.28 8.54
CA GLU A 460 51.95 -41.71 7.21
C GLU A 460 53.20 -41.07 6.58
N ARG A 461 53.95 -40.27 7.34
CA ARG A 461 55.16 -39.61 6.82
C ARG A 461 56.23 -40.61 6.36
N ILE A 462 56.45 -41.68 7.13
CA ILE A 462 57.41 -42.73 6.77
C ILE A 462 56.93 -43.48 5.52
N GLU A 463 55.64 -43.83 5.44
CA GLU A 463 55.07 -44.48 4.25
C GLU A 463 55.20 -43.63 2.98
N GLN A 464 55.08 -42.30 3.09
CA GLN A 464 55.30 -41.41 1.96
C GLN A 464 56.77 -41.40 1.51
N ILE A 465 57.73 -41.42 2.46
CA ILE A 465 59.15 -41.48 2.14
C ILE A 465 59.51 -42.81 1.46
N LEU A 466 58.93 -43.91 1.92
CA LEU A 466 59.12 -45.26 1.37
C LEU A 466 58.58 -45.44 -0.07
N LYS A 467 57.90 -44.44 -0.64
CA LYS A 467 57.52 -44.44 -2.07
C LYS A 467 58.70 -44.16 -2.99
N SER A 468 59.80 -43.64 -2.47
CA SER A 468 61.06 -43.42 -3.20
C SER A 468 62.16 -44.32 -2.63
N ASP A 469 63.01 -44.85 -3.51
CA ASP A 469 64.24 -45.56 -3.10
C ASP A 469 65.30 -44.56 -2.59
N PRO A 470 66.21 -44.97 -1.68
CA PRO A 470 67.34 -44.15 -1.25
C PRO A 470 68.34 -43.90 -2.39
N GLU A 471 69.19 -42.88 -2.23
CA GLU A 471 70.25 -42.55 -3.18
C GLU A 471 71.33 -43.65 -3.22
N ALA A 472 72.08 -43.70 -4.32
CA ALA A 472 73.14 -44.69 -4.49
C ALA A 472 74.22 -44.55 -3.40
N GLY A 473 74.44 -45.61 -2.63
CA GLY A 473 75.39 -45.63 -1.50
C GLY A 473 74.78 -45.31 -0.13
N SER A 474 73.47 -45.06 -0.09
CA SER A 474 72.71 -44.78 1.13
C SER A 474 71.62 -45.82 1.38
N VAL A 475 71.11 -45.86 2.62
CA VAL A 475 69.99 -46.70 3.03
C VAL A 475 68.92 -45.88 3.73
N HIS A 476 67.70 -46.39 3.82
CA HIS A 476 66.77 -45.95 4.85
C HIS A 476 66.91 -46.86 6.06
N ALA A 477 66.97 -46.27 7.26
CA ALA A 477 67.07 -47.03 8.50
C ALA A 477 65.90 -46.72 9.43
N PHE A 478 65.22 -47.78 9.87
CA PHE A 478 64.10 -47.71 10.80
C PHE A 478 64.57 -48.23 12.16
N MET A 479 64.66 -47.36 13.15
CA MET A 479 65.07 -47.68 14.50
C MET A 479 63.87 -47.62 15.45
N ILE A 480 63.63 -48.68 16.21
CA ILE A 480 62.77 -48.65 17.40
C ILE A 480 63.68 -48.48 18.62
N ALA A 481 63.35 -47.54 19.49
CA ALA A 481 64.05 -47.21 20.71
C ALA A 481 63.10 -47.33 21.90
N ASP A 482 63.48 -48.09 22.92
CA ASP A 482 62.69 -48.34 24.13
C ASP A 482 63.52 -48.03 25.38
N LEU A 483 62.97 -47.25 26.31
CA LEU A 483 63.68 -46.84 27.52
C LEU A 483 63.70 -47.98 28.55
N ASP A 484 64.89 -48.49 28.84
CA ASP A 484 65.10 -49.44 29.92
C ASP A 484 64.94 -48.77 31.29
N ASN A 485 64.32 -49.51 32.22
CA ASN A 485 64.09 -49.09 33.61
C ASN A 485 63.20 -47.84 33.75
N PHE A 486 62.48 -47.42 32.70
CA PHE A 486 61.59 -46.26 32.76
C PHE A 486 60.52 -46.36 33.86
N LYS A 487 59.91 -47.54 34.01
CA LYS A 487 58.98 -47.79 35.12
C LYS A 487 59.65 -47.65 36.49
N ASN A 488 60.90 -48.10 36.65
CA ASN A 488 61.63 -47.99 37.91
C ASN A 488 61.91 -46.51 38.25
N LEU A 489 62.24 -45.69 37.26
CA LEU A 489 62.36 -44.25 37.42
C LEU A 489 61.06 -43.62 37.92
N ASN A 490 59.92 -43.95 37.29
CA ASN A 490 58.61 -43.47 37.71
C ASN A 490 58.24 -43.93 39.13
N ASP A 491 58.48 -45.20 39.45
CA ASP A 491 58.10 -45.79 40.74
C ASP A 491 58.93 -45.22 41.90
N ARG A 492 60.18 -44.82 41.64
CA ARG A 492 61.12 -44.30 42.67
C ARG A 492 61.11 -42.77 42.77
N LEU A 493 61.30 -42.08 41.64
CA LEU A 493 61.45 -40.63 41.63
C LEU A 493 60.13 -39.90 41.32
N GLY A 494 59.10 -40.62 40.86
CA GLY A 494 57.78 -40.09 40.53
C GLY A 494 57.62 -39.75 39.04
N HIS A 495 56.36 -39.64 38.61
CA HIS A 495 55.99 -39.43 37.20
C HIS A 495 56.58 -38.17 36.56
N MET A 496 56.78 -37.10 37.33
CA MET A 496 57.43 -35.88 36.83
C MET A 496 58.83 -36.16 36.26
N TRP A 497 59.60 -37.03 36.92
CA TRP A 497 60.93 -37.43 36.45
C TRP A 497 60.87 -38.36 35.23
N GLY A 498 59.81 -39.17 35.11
CA GLY A 498 59.54 -39.89 33.87
C GLY A 498 59.26 -38.97 32.70
N ASP A 499 58.46 -37.92 32.90
CA ASP A 499 58.19 -36.93 31.87
C ASP A 499 59.47 -36.19 31.45
N HIS A 500 60.31 -35.81 32.43
CA HIS A 500 61.65 -35.26 32.17
C HIS A 500 62.52 -36.23 31.35
N ALA A 501 62.54 -37.52 31.70
CA ALA A 501 63.31 -38.51 30.98
C ALA A 501 62.86 -38.67 29.52
N LEU A 502 61.56 -38.67 29.27
CA LEU A 502 61.04 -38.74 27.91
C LEU A 502 61.39 -37.48 27.10
N HIS A 503 61.42 -36.31 27.74
CA HIS A 503 61.88 -35.08 27.12
C HIS A 503 63.37 -35.13 26.76
N ASP A 504 64.21 -35.55 27.71
CA ASP A 504 65.67 -35.66 27.52
C ASP A 504 66.03 -36.65 26.41
N VAL A 505 65.36 -37.81 26.38
CA VAL A 505 65.58 -38.82 25.34
C VAL A 505 65.23 -38.26 23.96
N VAL A 506 64.07 -37.60 23.80
CA VAL A 506 63.71 -37.01 22.50
C VAL A 506 64.66 -35.89 22.11
N LYS A 507 65.15 -35.10 23.07
CA LYS A 507 66.15 -34.06 22.81
C LYS A 507 67.46 -34.66 22.31
N ILE A 508 67.99 -35.69 22.99
CA ILE A 508 69.23 -36.38 22.59
C ILE A 508 69.07 -37.02 21.20
N ILE A 509 67.94 -37.70 20.96
CA ILE A 509 67.64 -38.27 19.64
C ILE A 509 67.62 -37.17 18.57
N ARG A 510 66.96 -36.05 18.86
CA ARG A 510 66.81 -34.93 17.93
C ARG A 510 68.16 -34.28 17.59
N ASP A 511 69.04 -34.10 18.56
CA ASP A 511 70.38 -33.51 18.36
C ASP A 511 71.27 -34.38 17.46
N ASN A 512 70.95 -35.67 17.31
CA ASN A 512 71.64 -36.61 16.43
C ASN A 512 70.92 -36.87 15.08
N CYS A 513 69.76 -36.23 14.86
CA CYS A 513 68.95 -36.36 13.65
C CYS A 513 69.07 -35.15 12.73
N ARG A 514 68.91 -35.37 11.41
CA ARG A 514 68.78 -34.30 10.41
C ARG A 514 67.32 -33.85 10.31
N ALA A 515 67.08 -32.66 9.75
CA ALA A 515 65.72 -32.12 9.56
C ALA A 515 64.80 -33.02 8.68
N GLN A 516 65.39 -33.87 7.84
CA GLN A 516 64.68 -34.82 6.97
C GLN A 516 64.35 -36.16 7.65
N ASP A 517 64.97 -36.46 8.78
CA ASP A 517 64.72 -37.66 9.56
C ASP A 517 63.39 -37.52 10.33
N VAL A 518 62.76 -38.65 10.67
CA VAL A 518 61.46 -38.66 11.36
C VAL A 518 61.65 -39.22 12.76
N ILE A 519 61.21 -38.47 13.77
CA ILE A 519 61.19 -38.92 15.17
C ILE A 519 59.73 -39.03 15.60
N CYS A 520 59.31 -40.23 15.98
CA CYS A 520 57.94 -40.55 16.32
C CYS A 520 57.87 -41.20 17.70
N ARG A 521 56.88 -40.81 18.51
CA ARG A 521 56.54 -41.52 19.75
C ARG A 521 55.37 -42.46 19.48
N LEU A 522 55.58 -43.75 19.70
CA LEU A 522 54.56 -44.77 19.46
C LEU A 522 53.54 -44.87 20.60
N GLY A 523 54.00 -44.58 21.83
CA GLY A 523 53.23 -44.61 23.06
C GLY A 523 54.13 -45.00 24.24
N GLY A 524 53.79 -44.54 25.44
CA GLY A 524 54.60 -44.84 26.63
C GLY A 524 56.06 -44.38 26.48
N ASP A 525 56.97 -45.32 26.57
CA ASP A 525 58.43 -45.20 26.49
C ASP A 525 59.04 -45.70 25.16
N GLU A 526 58.21 -45.90 24.13
CA GLU A 526 58.65 -46.36 22.82
C GLU A 526 58.71 -45.22 21.79
N PHE A 527 59.85 -45.14 21.10
CA PHE A 527 60.12 -44.20 20.03
C PHE A 527 60.53 -44.92 18.74
N VAL A 528 60.23 -44.28 17.61
CA VAL A 528 60.71 -44.65 16.29
C VAL A 528 61.53 -43.50 15.74
N VAL A 529 62.70 -43.82 15.20
CA VAL A 529 63.54 -42.89 14.45
C VAL A 529 63.74 -43.46 13.05
N PHE A 530 63.35 -42.70 12.03
CA PHE A 530 63.55 -43.06 10.64
C PHE A 530 64.60 -42.16 10.03
N PHE A 531 65.78 -42.71 9.76
CA PHE A 531 66.86 -42.02 9.08
C PHE A 531 66.65 -42.14 7.57
N ARG A 532 66.44 -41.00 6.92
CA ARG A 532 66.23 -40.94 5.48
C ARG A 532 67.57 -40.74 4.79
N ASP A 533 67.93 -41.72 3.97
CA ASP A 533 68.98 -41.61 2.97
C ASP A 533 70.34 -41.36 3.64
N ILE A 534 70.71 -42.34 4.46
CA ILE A 534 71.88 -42.29 5.32
C ILE A 534 72.92 -43.32 4.85
N PRO A 535 74.19 -42.92 4.68
CA PRO A 535 75.28 -43.88 4.49
C PRO A 535 75.42 -44.82 5.69
N LEU A 536 75.71 -46.09 5.44
CA LEU A 536 75.69 -47.14 6.47
C LEU A 536 76.74 -46.92 7.58
N ASP A 537 77.93 -46.43 7.23
CA ASP A 537 79.01 -46.06 8.15
C ASP A 537 78.59 -44.92 9.09
N VAL A 538 77.96 -43.88 8.53
CA VAL A 538 77.43 -42.74 9.30
C VAL A 538 76.28 -43.17 10.22
N LEU A 539 75.42 -44.10 9.78
CA LEU A 539 74.37 -44.66 10.62
C LEU A 539 74.97 -45.38 11.84
N GLN A 540 75.97 -46.24 11.63
CA GLN A 540 76.61 -46.98 12.72
C GLN A 540 77.27 -46.05 13.74
N GLU A 541 77.96 -45.00 13.28
CA GLU A 541 78.56 -43.99 14.16
C GLU A 541 77.48 -43.26 14.99
N ARG A 542 76.39 -42.83 14.35
CA ARG A 542 75.28 -42.15 15.03
C ARG A 542 74.59 -43.02 16.07
N VAL A 543 74.30 -44.27 15.73
CA VAL A 543 73.63 -45.21 16.65
C VAL A 543 74.53 -45.51 17.85
N LYS A 544 75.84 -45.64 17.62
CA LYS A 544 76.82 -45.79 18.70
C LYS A 544 76.81 -44.57 19.62
N LEU A 545 76.89 -43.37 19.07
CA LEU A 545 76.85 -42.12 19.84
C LEU A 545 75.54 -41.99 20.62
N LEU A 546 74.41 -42.30 20.00
CA LEU A 546 73.10 -42.33 20.66
C LEU A 546 73.07 -43.32 21.82
N SER A 547 73.57 -44.54 21.62
CA SER A 547 73.65 -45.55 22.68
C SER A 547 74.49 -45.06 23.87
N GLU A 548 75.60 -44.37 23.63
CA GLU A 548 76.44 -43.79 24.68
C GLU A 548 75.76 -42.63 25.41
N GLN A 549 75.12 -41.71 24.68
CA GLN A 549 74.46 -40.52 25.25
C GLN A 549 73.16 -40.82 25.99
N LEU A 550 72.46 -41.89 25.61
CA LEU A 550 71.17 -42.28 26.20
C LEU A 550 71.31 -43.08 27.50
N HIS A 551 72.50 -43.12 28.11
CA HIS A 551 72.70 -43.55 29.49
C HIS A 551 72.59 -42.34 30.43
N ILE A 552 71.41 -42.14 31.00
CA ILE A 552 71.10 -40.93 31.77
C ILE A 552 70.81 -41.31 33.22
N THR A 553 71.47 -40.62 34.15
CA THR A 553 71.30 -40.84 35.59
C THR A 553 70.55 -39.66 36.20
N TYR A 554 69.43 -39.96 36.86
CA TYR A 554 68.60 -39.01 37.58
C TYR A 554 68.82 -39.16 39.08
N GLU A 555 68.89 -38.04 39.80
CA GLU A 555 69.08 -38.00 41.25
C GLU A 555 68.05 -37.06 41.90
N ASN A 556 67.36 -37.53 42.93
CA ASN A 556 66.44 -36.72 43.73
C ASN A 556 66.42 -37.23 45.18
N GLU A 557 66.57 -36.32 46.15
CA GLU A 557 66.51 -36.61 47.60
C GLU A 557 67.36 -37.81 48.09
N GLY A 558 68.50 -38.07 47.44
CA GLY A 558 69.42 -39.16 47.79
C GLY A 558 69.11 -40.50 47.12
N GLU A 559 68.07 -40.59 46.29
CA GLU A 559 67.82 -41.73 45.40
C GLU A 559 68.39 -41.47 44.00
N THR A 560 69.02 -42.48 43.41
CA THR A 560 69.61 -42.41 42.07
C THR A 560 69.05 -43.51 41.18
N VAL A 561 68.57 -43.15 39.99
CA VAL A 561 68.08 -44.10 38.98
C VAL A 561 68.73 -43.82 37.63
N THR A 562 69.38 -44.83 37.05
CA THR A 562 69.94 -44.76 35.69
C THR A 562 69.03 -45.47 34.71
N ILE A 563 68.65 -44.74 33.65
CA ILE A 563 67.98 -45.30 32.48
C ILE A 563 68.96 -45.49 31.33
N SER A 564 68.65 -46.43 30.45
CA SER A 564 69.33 -46.62 29.16
C SER A 564 68.29 -46.80 28.06
N VAL A 565 68.70 -46.82 26.79
CA VAL A 565 67.78 -47.09 25.68
C VAL A 565 68.26 -48.30 24.90
N SER A 566 67.38 -49.29 24.74
CA SER A 566 67.60 -50.44 23.88
C SER A 566 67.06 -50.14 22.47
N MET A 567 67.84 -50.44 21.42
CA MET A 567 67.49 -50.05 20.05
C MET A 567 67.54 -51.22 19.06
N GLY A 568 66.44 -51.46 18.33
CA GLY A 568 66.39 -52.39 17.22
C GLY A 568 66.30 -51.65 15.89
N ILE A 569 67.13 -52.00 14.91
CA ILE A 569 67.28 -51.25 13.66
C ILE A 569 67.07 -52.16 12.47
N ALA A 570 66.19 -51.78 11.55
CA ALA A 570 65.99 -52.46 10.26
C ALA A 570 66.42 -51.56 9.11
N LEU A 571 67.19 -52.10 8.18
CA LEU A 571 67.65 -51.39 6.98
C LEU A 571 66.77 -51.72 5.77
N THR A 572 66.64 -50.75 4.85
CA THR A 572 66.07 -51.00 3.53
C THR A 572 66.82 -50.20 2.45
N GLU A 573 67.27 -50.93 1.42
CA GLU A 573 68.08 -50.40 0.33
C GLU A 573 67.29 -50.26 -0.98
N LYS A 574 66.46 -51.25 -1.32
CA LYS A 574 65.63 -51.27 -2.54
C LYS A 574 64.35 -52.07 -2.33
N GLY A 575 63.26 -51.56 -2.90
CA GLY A 575 61.98 -52.27 -2.98
C GLY A 575 60.88 -51.68 -2.10
N LYS A 576 59.62 -51.99 -2.43
CA LYS A 576 58.44 -51.50 -1.71
C LYS A 576 58.29 -52.21 -0.37
N VAL A 577 58.91 -51.66 0.67
CA VAL A 577 58.72 -52.08 2.06
C VAL A 577 57.70 -51.13 2.72
N THR A 578 56.84 -51.68 3.57
CA THR A 578 55.84 -50.89 4.32
C THR A 578 56.34 -50.56 5.71
N PHE A 579 55.77 -49.53 6.35
CA PHE A 579 56.06 -49.20 7.75
C PHE A 579 55.91 -50.42 8.66
N GLN A 580 54.83 -51.19 8.49
CA GLN A 580 54.54 -52.35 9.33
C GLN A 580 55.59 -53.47 9.19
N GLU A 581 56.16 -53.66 8.00
CA GLU A 581 57.21 -54.65 7.77
C GLU A 581 58.54 -54.22 8.41
N LEU A 582 58.92 -52.94 8.29
CA LEU A 582 60.11 -52.40 8.97
C LEU A 582 59.97 -52.45 10.50
N TYR A 583 58.80 -52.10 11.01
CA TYR A 583 58.49 -52.18 12.44
C TYR A 583 58.70 -53.61 12.97
N LYS A 584 58.17 -54.63 12.29
CA LYS A 584 58.36 -56.04 12.68
C LYS A 584 59.83 -56.49 12.68
N ARG A 585 60.64 -56.00 11.74
CA ARG A 585 62.08 -56.34 11.67
C ARG A 585 62.86 -55.66 12.79
N ALA A 586 62.63 -54.37 13.00
CA ALA A 586 63.27 -53.60 14.06
C ALA A 586 62.86 -54.13 15.45
N ASP A 587 61.60 -54.53 15.64
CA ASP A 587 61.10 -55.09 16.90
C ASP A 587 61.78 -56.41 17.26
N LYS A 588 62.02 -57.28 16.27
CA LYS A 588 62.85 -58.49 16.47
C LYS A 588 64.27 -58.14 16.92
N GLY A 589 64.87 -57.11 16.33
CA GLY A 589 66.20 -56.64 16.74
C GLY A 589 66.21 -56.09 18.16
N LEU A 590 65.18 -55.33 18.53
CA LEU A 590 65.01 -54.80 19.88
C LEU A 590 64.84 -55.93 20.92
N TYR A 591 64.07 -56.97 20.58
CA TYR A 591 63.91 -58.14 21.42
C TYR A 591 65.25 -58.84 21.72
N GLU A 592 66.12 -58.99 20.71
CA GLU A 592 67.46 -59.57 20.88
C GLU A 592 68.37 -58.71 21.79
N VAL A 593 68.29 -57.38 21.66
CA VAL A 593 69.00 -56.45 22.57
C VAL A 593 68.54 -56.63 24.01
N LYS A 594 67.22 -56.63 24.25
CA LYS A 594 66.67 -56.76 25.61
C LYS A 594 67.02 -58.10 26.26
N ARG A 595 67.27 -59.16 25.48
CA ARG A 595 67.67 -60.49 25.97
C ARG A 595 69.17 -60.60 26.27
N THR A 596 70.01 -59.90 25.53
CA THR A 596 71.47 -60.02 25.62
C THR A 596 72.09 -58.99 26.56
N LYS A 597 71.93 -57.69 26.24
CA LYS A 597 72.43 -56.57 27.05
C LYS A 597 71.61 -55.31 26.78
N LYS A 598 70.82 -54.90 27.76
CA LYS A 598 70.08 -53.63 27.77
C LYS A 598 70.99 -52.42 27.58
N GLY A 599 70.45 -51.33 27.05
CA GLY A 599 71.19 -50.10 26.75
C GLY A 599 72.10 -50.19 25.52
N THR A 600 71.90 -51.19 24.66
CA THR A 600 72.69 -51.37 23.42
C THR A 600 71.80 -51.42 22.18
N TRP A 601 72.33 -51.82 21.03
CA TRP A 601 71.62 -51.79 19.76
C TRP A 601 71.92 -53.02 18.90
N HIS A 602 70.99 -53.34 17.99
CA HIS A 602 71.16 -54.42 17.01
C HIS A 602 70.58 -54.01 15.65
N ILE A 603 71.38 -54.19 14.59
CA ILE A 603 70.96 -53.98 13.19
C ILE A 603 70.59 -55.34 12.59
N VAL A 604 69.38 -55.43 12.04
CA VAL A 604 68.77 -56.62 11.43
C VAL A 604 68.82 -56.55 9.91
#